data_AF-W7YG87-F1
#
_entry.id   AF-W7YG87-F1
#
_cell.length_a   1.000
_cell.length_b   1.000
_cell.length_c   1.000
_cell.angle_alpha   90.00
_cell.angle_beta   90.00
_cell.angle_gamma   90.00
#
_symmetry.space_group_name_H-M   'P 1'
#
loop_
_entity.id
_entity.type
_entity.pdbx_description
1 polymer ?
#
loop_
_entity_poly.entity_id
_entity_poly.type
_entity_poly.pdbx_seq_one_letter_code
_entity_poly.pdbx_strand_id
1 'polypeptide(L)' 'MIEDIYNDAVIWELDTILQEQGNCYLYEKLGYQKTGEIKEINEKMTIVYYEKRLISFLS' A
#
# COMPACT_ATOMS: atom_id res chain seq x y z
N MET A 1 12.41 -5.93 5.83
CA MET A 1 11.70 -4.81 5.16
C MET A 1 11.91 -3.54 5.97
N ILE A 2 11.65 -2.35 5.40
CA ILE A 2 11.73 -1.10 6.16
C ILE A 2 10.76 -1.10 7.36
N GLU A 3 9.67 -1.84 7.23
CA GLU A 3 8.70 -2.14 8.30
C GLU A 3 9.33 -2.81 9.53
N ASP A 4 10.37 -3.64 9.36
CA ASP A 4 11.04 -4.30 10.49
C ASP A 4 11.99 -3.35 11.23
N ILE A 5 12.50 -2.34 10.52
CA ILE A 5 13.40 -1.31 11.07
C ILE A 5 12.59 -0.31 11.90
N TYR A 6 11.41 0.07 11.41
CA TYR A 6 10.48 1.00 12.07
C TYR A 6 9.28 0.23 12.63
N ASN A 7 9.54 -0.69 13.55
CA ASN A 7 8.53 -1.59 14.12
C ASN A 7 7.54 -0.91 15.09
N ASP A 8 7.77 0.35 15.44
CA ASP A 8 6.86 1.21 16.20
C ASP A 8 5.79 1.87 15.31
N ALA A 9 5.97 1.85 13.99
CA ALA A 9 4.97 2.34 13.04
C ALA A 9 3.77 1.38 12.94
N VAL A 10 2.57 1.89 13.22
CA VAL A 10 1.33 1.09 13.23
C VAL A 10 0.67 1.05 11.84
N ILE A 11 0.94 2.05 11.00
CA ILE A 11 0.32 2.20 9.68
C ILE A 11 1.40 2.53 8.67
N TRP A 12 1.39 1.80 7.56
CA TRP A 12 2.19 2.07 6.37
C TRP A 12 1.28 2.46 5.23
N GLU A 13 1.63 3.52 4.52
CA GLU A 13 0.89 4.03 3.37
C GLU A 13 1.81 4.08 2.16
N LEU A 14 1.27 3.71 1.00
CA LEU A 14 1.95 3.88 -0.28
C LEU A 14 0.95 4.09 -1.40
N ASP A 15 1.44 4.62 -2.50
CA ASP A 15 0.69 4.74 -3.74
C ASP A 15 1.45 4.11 -4.91
N THR A 16 0.71 3.62 -5.90
CA THR A 16 1.30 3.06 -7.12
C THR A 16 0.39 3.29 -8.32
N ILE A 17 0.92 3.05 -9.51
CA ILE A 17 0.16 3.16 -10.76
C ILE A 17 -0.75 1.95 -10.90
N LEU A 18 -2.05 2.17 -11.04
CA LEU A 18 -3.07 1.13 -11.17
C LEU A 18 -2.85 0.24 -12.40
N GLN A 19 -2.33 0.82 -13.48
CA GLN A 19 -2.01 0.11 -14.72
C GLN A 19 -0.79 -0.83 -14.57
N GLU A 20 0.06 -0.62 -13.58
CA GLU A 20 1.19 -1.49 -13.23
C GLU A 20 0.70 -2.65 -12.35
N GLN A 21 -0.04 -3.59 -12.96
CA GLN A 21 -0.70 -4.69 -12.24
C GLN A 21 0.27 -5.54 -11.40
N GLY A 22 1.53 -5.68 -11.83
CA GLY A 22 2.56 -6.38 -11.06
C GLY A 22 2.85 -5.74 -9.71
N ASN A 23 2.89 -4.40 -9.65
CA ASN A 23 3.07 -3.67 -8.39
C ASN A 23 1.85 -3.83 -7.50
N CYS A 24 0.64 -3.69 -8.06
CA CYS A 24 -0.59 -3.89 -7.31
C CYS A 24 -0.63 -5.28 -6.65
N TYR A 25 -0.36 -6.32 -7.44
CA TYR A 25 -0.31 -7.69 -6.94
C TYR A 25 0.77 -7.90 -5.87
N LEU A 26 1.96 -7.33 -6.06
CA LEU A 26 3.04 -7.40 -5.07
C LEU A 26 2.60 -6.81 -3.73
N TYR A 27 2.02 -5.61 -3.71
CA TYR A 27 1.60 -4.96 -2.47
C TYR A 27 0.46 -5.71 -1.78
N GLU A 28 -0.53 -6.18 -2.54
CA GLU A 28 -1.61 -7.03 -2.01
C GLU A 28 -1.05 -8.30 -1.36
N LYS A 29 -0.03 -8.93 -1.96
CA LYS A 29 0.66 -10.10 -1.38
C LYS A 29 1.48 -9.77 -0.13
N LEU A 30 2.00 -8.56 0.00
CA LEU A 30 2.72 -8.09 1.19
C LEU A 30 1.78 -7.67 2.34
N GLY A 31 0.46 -7.78 2.13
CA GLY A 31 -0.56 -7.49 3.14
C GLY A 31 -1.08 -6.04 3.11
N TYR A 32 -0.73 -5.27 2.10
CA TYR A 32 -1.34 -3.96 1.87
C TYR A 32 -2.75 -4.12 1.29
N GLN A 33 -3.64 -3.21 1.65
CA GLN A 33 -5.02 -3.16 1.20
C GLN A 33 -5.29 -1.83 0.52
N LYS A 34 -6.06 -1.84 -0.57
CA LYS A 34 -6.49 -0.60 -1.24
C LYS A 34 -7.36 0.20 -0.29
N THR A 35 -7.12 1.51 -0.19
CA THR A 35 -7.95 2.42 0.60
C THR A 35 -9.30 2.71 -0.08
N GLY A 36 -9.38 2.43 -1.39
CA GLY A 36 -10.51 2.83 -2.26
C GLY A 36 -10.31 4.20 -2.89
N GLU A 37 -9.33 4.98 -2.43
CA GLU A 37 -8.94 6.22 -3.09
C GLU A 37 -8.20 5.93 -4.39
N ILE A 38 -8.52 6.71 -5.41
CA ILE A 38 -7.83 6.72 -6.70
C ILE A 38 -7.68 8.17 -7.17
N LYS A 39 -6.61 8.42 -7.93
CA LYS A 39 -6.36 9.72 -8.53
C LYS A 39 -5.97 9.57 -9.99
N GLU A 40 -6.84 10.01 -10.88
CA GLU A 40 -6.51 10.10 -12.30
C GLU A 40 -5.54 11.26 -12.52
N ILE A 41 -4.38 10.96 -13.11
CA ILE A 41 -3.37 11.97 -13.48
C ILE A 41 -3.54 12.36 -14.95
N ASN A 42 -3.74 11.37 -15.80
CA ASN A 42 -4.05 11.51 -17.23
C ASN A 42 -4.64 10.20 -17.77
N GLU A 43 -4.95 10.16 -19.07
CA GLU A 43 -5.56 9.01 -19.76
C GLU A 43 -4.79 7.68 -19.62
N LYS A 44 -3.51 7.72 -19.28
CA LYS A 44 -2.63 6.54 -19.19
C LYS A 44 -2.19 6.21 -17.77
N MET A 45 -2.52 7.05 -16.78
CA MET A 45 -1.96 6.93 -15.44
C MET A 45 -3.01 7.29 -14.38
N THR A 46 -3.37 6.27 -13.60
CA THR A 46 -4.21 6.40 -12.40
C THR A 46 -3.39 5.95 -11.21
N ILE A 47 -3.29 6.77 -10.19
CA ILE A 47 -2.70 6.39 -8.90
C ILE A 47 -3.76 5.68 -8.06
N VAL A 48 -3.37 4.57 -7.43
CA VAL A 48 -4.15 3.85 -6.43
C VAL A 48 -3.39 3.84 -5.10
N TYR A 49 -4.12 4.05 -4.02
CA TYR A 49 -3.55 4.18 -2.68
C TYR A 49 -3.77 2.90 -1.87
N TYR A 50 -2.78 2.55 -1.06
CA TYR A 50 -2.76 1.37 -0.22
C TYR A 50 -2.37 1.74 1.22
N GLU A 51 -2.92 0.99 2.16
CA GLU A 51 -2.49 0.99 3.57
C GLU A 51 -2.20 -0.42 4.07
N LYS A 52 -1.28 -0.55 5.02
CA LYS A 52 -1.05 -1.77 5.79
C LYS A 52 -1.01 -1.43 7.27
N ARG A 53 -1.92 -2.02 8.04
CA ARG A 53 -2.00 -1.85 9.49
C ARG A 53 -1.28 -3.00 10.18
N LEU A 54 -0.25 -2.68 10.95
CA LEU A 54 0.40 -3.63 11.85
C LEU A 54 -0.38 -3.62 13.16
N ILE A 55 -1.19 -4.66 13.40
CA ILE A 55 -1.84 -4.84 14.69
C ILE A 55 -0.78 -5.37 15.66
N SER A 56 -0.25 -4.49 16.50
CA SER A 56 0.55 -4.90 17.65
C SER A 56 -0.38 -5.58 18.65
N PHE A 57 -0.47 -6.91 18.61
CA PHE A 57 -1.01 -7.64 19.74
C PHE A 57 -0.01 -7.45 20.89
N LEU A 58 -0.33 -6.56 21.82
CA LEU A 58 0.28 -6.58 23.15
C LEU A 58 -0.10 -7.94 23.77
N SER A 59 0.84 -8.87 23.75
CA SER A 59 0.83 -10.09 24.57
C SER A 59 1.46 -9.81 25.93
#